data_AF-A0A2E0ZJU3-F1
#
_entry.id   AF-A0A2E0ZJU3-F1
#
_cell.length_a   1.000
_cell.length_b   1.000
_cell.length_c   1.000
_cell.angle_alpha   90.00
_cell.angle_beta   90.00
_cell.angle_gamma   90.00
#
_symmetry.space_group_name_H-M   'P 1'
#
loop_
_entity.id
_entity.type
_entity.pdbx_description
1 polymer ?
#
loop_
_entity_poly.entity_id
_entity_poly.type
_entity_poly.pdbx_seq_one_letter_code
_entity_poly.pdbx_strand_id
1 'polypeptide(L)'
;MQKYPSTTPEPVVPTDIPPTVVAATAAPTNTTPPMAILATDTAVPTSEPTETAVPPTSPPSAEPESVNGLGQLRESWEQEHTLSLDSNPLYGYDDNDFLIVYRDGRIGHFERLYDQDFSLNDARALSQQYIPTDSEFLETYSPPGFPELIVDLYKSQLLEDLFEDDAFIEGEPGQFIVIYFEYDGVVSMFTII
;
A
#
# COMPACT_ATOMS: atom_id res chain seq x y z
N MET A 1 8.20 -42.49 1.81
CA MET A 1 9.21 -41.41 1.76
C MET A 1 9.73 -41.30 0.34
N GLN A 2 9.07 -40.51 -0.50
CA GLN A 2 9.52 -40.25 -1.88
C GLN A 2 10.44 -39.02 -1.86
N LYS A 3 11.61 -39.14 -2.52
CA LYS A 3 12.59 -38.06 -2.67
C LYS A 3 12.25 -37.28 -3.94
N TYR A 4 11.94 -35.99 -3.81
CA TYR A 4 11.81 -35.08 -4.95
C TYR A 4 13.20 -34.63 -5.45
N PRO A 5 13.43 -34.52 -6.76
CA PRO A 5 14.65 -33.94 -7.30
C PRO A 5 14.64 -32.41 -7.17
N SER A 6 15.74 -31.86 -6.67
CA SER A 6 16.01 -30.44 -6.55
C SER A 6 16.54 -29.92 -7.89
N THR A 7 15.88 -28.94 -8.50
CA THR A 7 16.37 -28.23 -9.69
C THR A 7 16.67 -26.79 -9.32
N THR A 8 17.95 -26.49 -9.11
CA THR A 8 18.48 -25.14 -8.93
C THR A 8 18.59 -24.46 -10.31
N PRO A 9 17.99 -23.29 -10.54
CA PRO A 9 18.23 -22.51 -11.76
C PRO A 9 19.60 -21.82 -11.73
N GLU A 10 20.28 -21.81 -12.87
CA GLU A 10 21.59 -21.16 -13.08
C GLU A 10 21.49 -19.62 -13.05
N PRO A 11 22.54 -18.92 -12.58
CA PRO A 11 22.58 -17.45 -12.58
C PRO A 11 22.86 -16.89 -13.98
N VAL A 12 22.05 -15.90 -14.38
CA VAL A 12 22.25 -15.09 -15.59
C VAL A 12 23.38 -14.06 -15.38
N VAL A 13 24.32 -14.04 -16.33
CA VAL A 13 25.50 -13.15 -16.38
C VAL A 13 25.09 -11.77 -16.92
N PRO A 14 25.51 -10.65 -16.30
CA PRO A 14 25.22 -9.31 -16.79
C PRO A 14 26.13 -8.92 -17.98
N THR A 15 25.52 -8.38 -19.03
CA THR A 15 26.21 -7.85 -20.22
C THR A 15 26.61 -6.38 -20.02
N ASP A 16 27.89 -6.14 -20.24
CA ASP A 16 28.67 -4.90 -20.13
C ASP A 16 28.21 -3.82 -21.14
N ILE A 17 27.96 -2.58 -20.68
CA ILE A 17 27.70 -1.40 -21.54
C ILE A 17 28.88 -0.44 -21.40
N PRO A 18 29.60 -0.09 -22.50
CA PRO A 18 30.74 0.80 -22.44
C PRO A 18 30.38 2.29 -22.31
N PRO A 19 31.27 3.12 -21.71
CA PRO A 19 31.01 4.54 -21.43
C PRO A 19 31.29 5.45 -22.64
N THR A 20 30.48 6.50 -22.83
CA THR A 20 30.80 7.61 -23.75
C THR A 20 31.30 8.83 -22.98
N VAL A 21 32.45 9.31 -23.46
CA VAL A 21 33.38 10.31 -22.92
C VAL A 21 32.85 11.75 -22.91
N VAL A 22 33.26 12.47 -21.85
CA VAL A 22 33.20 13.91 -21.64
C VAL A 22 34.27 14.62 -22.49
N ALA A 23 33.94 15.79 -23.06
CA ALA A 23 34.92 16.76 -23.54
C ALA A 23 34.58 18.17 -23.02
N ALA A 24 35.53 18.73 -22.27
CA ALA A 24 35.61 20.14 -21.87
C ALA A 24 36.88 20.78 -22.51
N THR A 25 37.10 22.09 -22.27
CA THR A 25 38.30 22.94 -22.56
C THR A 25 38.16 23.82 -23.82
N ALA A 26 38.45 25.13 -23.92
CA ALA A 26 38.81 26.24 -23.01
C ALA A 26 38.65 27.59 -23.78
N ALA A 27 38.60 28.71 -23.04
CA ALA A 27 38.72 30.12 -23.47
C ALA A 27 40.19 30.52 -23.82
N PRO A 28 40.64 31.81 -23.97
CA PRO A 28 39.98 33.14 -24.10
C PRO A 28 40.59 34.05 -25.23
N THR A 29 40.06 35.26 -25.51
CA THR A 29 40.90 36.41 -25.94
C THR A 29 40.22 37.79 -25.80
N ASN A 30 40.98 38.73 -25.21
CA ASN A 30 40.72 40.16 -24.99
C ASN A 30 41.10 40.99 -26.24
N THR A 31 40.47 42.16 -26.48
CA THR A 31 41.08 43.44 -26.96
C THR A 31 40.04 44.59 -26.94
N THR A 32 40.41 45.76 -26.44
CA THR A 32 39.63 47.02 -26.23
C THR A 32 40.03 48.12 -27.28
N PRO A 33 39.48 49.35 -27.29
CA PRO A 33 38.33 49.91 -28.05
C PRO A 33 38.73 50.92 -29.17
N PRO A 34 37.77 51.66 -29.77
CA PRO A 34 37.81 53.14 -29.59
C PRO A 34 36.44 53.82 -29.33
N MET A 35 36.55 55.08 -28.89
CA MET A 35 35.55 56.02 -28.33
C MET A 35 34.45 56.57 -29.26
N ALA A 36 33.47 57.21 -28.59
CA ALA A 36 32.40 58.15 -29.01
C ALA A 36 31.05 57.45 -29.26
N ILE A 37 29.90 57.89 -28.74
CA ILE A 37 29.38 59.26 -28.59
C ILE A 37 28.25 59.26 -27.53
N LEU A 38 27.96 60.44 -26.96
CA LEU A 38 26.92 60.76 -25.99
C LEU A 38 25.49 60.36 -26.42
N ALA A 39 24.74 59.71 -25.52
CA ALA A 39 23.28 59.78 -25.48
C ALA A 39 22.82 59.62 -24.02
N THR A 40 22.03 60.59 -23.55
CA THR A 40 21.35 60.55 -22.26
C THR A 40 20.22 59.54 -22.33
N ASP A 41 20.37 58.40 -21.64
CA ASP A 41 19.29 57.42 -21.52
C ASP A 41 18.67 57.50 -20.12
N THR A 42 17.34 57.51 -20.11
CA THR A 42 16.51 57.70 -18.94
C THR A 42 16.51 56.41 -18.12
N ALA A 43 16.84 56.48 -16.84
CA ALA A 43 16.79 55.31 -15.96
C ALA A 43 15.35 54.76 -15.90
N VAL A 44 15.14 53.58 -16.48
CA VAL A 44 13.92 52.78 -16.31
C VAL A 44 13.97 52.15 -14.92
N PRO A 45 12.91 52.23 -14.09
CA PRO A 45 12.91 51.61 -12.78
C PRO A 45 13.06 50.09 -12.89
N THR A 46 14.01 49.55 -12.13
CA THR A 46 14.24 48.13 -11.89
C THR A 46 12.95 47.48 -11.39
N SER A 47 12.50 46.43 -12.06
CA SER A 47 11.37 45.61 -11.62
C SER A 47 11.70 44.93 -10.28
N GLU A 48 10.81 45.12 -9.32
CA GLU A 48 10.81 44.49 -8.00
C GLU A 48 10.80 42.95 -8.13
N PRO A 49 11.53 42.19 -7.28
CA PRO A 49 11.51 40.74 -7.35
C PRO A 49 10.09 40.24 -7.05
N THR A 50 9.49 39.54 -8.01
CA THR A 50 8.21 38.86 -7.81
C THR A 50 8.37 37.80 -6.73
N GLU A 51 7.59 37.90 -5.64
CA GLU A 51 7.51 36.86 -4.62
C GLU A 51 7.22 35.51 -5.29
N THR A 52 8.11 34.55 -5.05
CA THR A 52 7.87 33.17 -5.43
C THR A 52 6.73 32.66 -4.57
N ALA A 53 5.58 32.36 -5.21
CA ALA A 53 4.45 31.75 -4.54
C ALA A 53 4.91 30.44 -3.87
N VAL A 54 4.84 30.40 -2.55
CA VAL A 54 5.02 29.16 -1.78
C VAL A 54 3.87 28.23 -2.21
N PRO A 55 4.14 26.99 -2.64
CA PRO A 55 3.08 26.05 -2.93
C PRO A 55 2.20 25.91 -1.67
N PRO A 56 0.87 25.83 -1.83
CA PRO A 56 0.00 25.67 -0.67
C PRO A 56 0.46 24.43 0.10
N THR A 57 0.76 24.61 1.39
CA THR A 57 0.89 23.50 2.33
C THR A 57 -0.43 22.75 2.28
N SER A 58 -0.42 21.54 1.71
CA SER A 58 -1.58 20.67 1.72
C SER A 58 -2.06 20.53 3.18
N PRO A 59 -3.36 20.75 3.46
CA PRO A 59 -3.89 20.51 4.79
C PRO A 59 -3.59 19.05 5.19
N PRO A 60 -3.40 18.75 6.49
CA PRO A 60 -3.27 17.38 6.94
C PRO A 60 -4.46 16.60 6.38
N SER A 61 -4.16 15.49 5.70
CA SER A 61 -5.15 14.59 5.14
C SER A 61 -6.23 14.37 6.19
N ALA A 62 -7.47 14.75 5.88
CA ALA A 62 -8.59 14.44 6.74
C ALA A 62 -8.54 12.93 6.99
N GLU A 63 -8.63 12.53 8.24
CA GLU A 63 -8.67 11.12 8.63
C GLU A 63 -9.74 10.44 7.75
N PRO A 64 -9.35 9.45 6.93
CA PRO A 64 -10.22 8.95 5.87
C PRO A 64 -11.53 8.46 6.49
N GLU A 65 -12.63 8.73 5.78
CA GLU A 65 -13.98 8.33 6.19
C GLU A 65 -13.98 6.88 6.68
N SER A 66 -14.46 6.68 7.92
CA SER A 66 -14.75 5.40 8.60
C SER A 66 -14.20 4.14 7.92
N VAL A 67 -12.92 3.87 8.11
CA VAL A 67 -12.37 2.55 7.79
C VAL A 67 -12.93 1.57 8.80
N ASN A 68 -13.69 0.57 8.33
CA ASN A 68 -14.26 -0.49 9.18
C ASN A 68 -13.50 -1.79 8.90
N GLY A 69 -12.94 -2.42 9.93
CA GLY A 69 -12.12 -3.62 9.76
C GLY A 69 -10.70 -3.28 9.29
N LEU A 70 -10.27 -3.82 8.15
CA LEU A 70 -8.90 -3.68 7.67
C LEU A 70 -8.52 -2.20 7.45
N GLY A 71 -7.42 -1.75 8.06
CA GLY A 71 -6.94 -0.36 8.05
C GLY A 71 -7.51 0.53 9.17
N GLN A 72 -8.51 0.05 9.93
CA GLN A 72 -9.09 0.77 11.06
C GLN A 72 -8.09 0.94 12.21
N LEU A 73 -8.13 2.07 12.92
CA LEU A 73 -7.32 2.30 14.11
C LEU A 73 -7.74 1.38 15.25
N ARG A 74 -6.75 0.87 16.00
CA ARG A 74 -6.96 0.08 17.22
C ARG A 74 -7.87 0.79 18.22
N GLU A 75 -7.60 2.06 18.49
CA GLU A 75 -8.37 2.84 19.46
C GLU A 75 -9.85 2.98 19.07
N SER A 76 -10.16 2.98 17.77
CA SER A 76 -11.54 2.99 17.27
C SER A 76 -12.19 1.62 17.39
N TRP A 77 -11.46 0.56 17.02
CA TRP A 77 -11.93 -0.83 17.15
C TRP A 77 -12.30 -1.17 18.60
N GLU A 78 -11.44 -0.81 19.54
CA GLU A 78 -11.62 -1.10 20.97
C GLU A 78 -12.75 -0.31 21.64
N GLN A 79 -13.38 0.66 20.96
CA GLN A 79 -14.59 1.32 21.44
C GLN A 79 -15.85 0.46 21.24
N GLU A 80 -15.83 -0.44 20.25
CA GLU A 80 -16.97 -1.26 19.85
C GLU A 80 -16.78 -2.74 20.22
N HIS A 81 -15.53 -3.16 20.43
CA HIS A 81 -15.13 -4.54 20.66
C HIS A 81 -14.45 -4.76 22.01
N THR A 82 -14.70 -5.89 22.66
CA THR A 82 -14.14 -6.23 23.97
C THR A 82 -12.95 -7.17 23.83
N LEU A 83 -11.78 -6.73 24.30
CA LEU A 83 -10.56 -7.56 24.30
C LEU A 83 -10.75 -8.82 25.16
N SER A 84 -10.56 -9.97 24.52
CA SER A 84 -10.74 -11.31 25.10
C SER A 84 -9.43 -12.10 25.21
N LEU A 85 -8.48 -11.83 24.30
CA LEU A 85 -7.13 -12.38 24.31
C LEU A 85 -6.10 -11.28 24.05
N ASP A 86 -5.19 -11.07 25.00
CA ASP A 86 -4.08 -10.14 24.89
C ASP A 86 -2.76 -10.91 24.65
N SER A 87 -2.45 -11.21 23.38
CA SER A 87 -1.32 -12.07 23.01
C SER A 87 -0.54 -11.58 21.79
N ASN A 88 0.23 -10.49 21.94
CA ASN A 88 1.07 -9.92 20.87
C ASN A 88 1.84 -11.01 20.05
N PRO A 89 1.71 -11.04 18.71
CA PRO A 89 1.03 -10.06 17.85
C PRO A 89 -0.48 -10.28 17.63
N LEU A 90 -1.07 -11.35 18.14
CA LEU A 90 -2.46 -11.73 17.91
C LEU A 90 -3.37 -11.32 19.07
N TYR A 91 -4.37 -10.49 18.77
CA TYR A 91 -5.36 -10.02 19.74
C TYR A 91 -6.72 -10.63 19.42
N GLY A 92 -7.38 -11.20 20.42
CA GLY A 92 -8.72 -11.74 20.29
C GLY A 92 -9.75 -10.79 20.88
N TYR A 93 -10.86 -10.57 20.16
CA TYR A 93 -11.97 -9.72 20.60
C TYR A 93 -13.29 -10.50 20.60
N ASP A 94 -14.21 -10.08 21.45
CA ASP A 94 -15.57 -10.61 21.61
C ASP A 94 -15.62 -12.14 21.75
N ASP A 95 -15.08 -12.66 22.85
CA ASP A 95 -14.95 -14.11 23.10
C ASP A 95 -14.10 -14.86 22.04
N ASN A 96 -13.21 -14.12 21.35
CA ASN A 96 -12.37 -14.57 20.23
C ASN A 96 -13.13 -14.78 18.92
N ASP A 97 -14.30 -14.17 18.77
CA ASP A 97 -15.01 -14.06 17.51
C ASP A 97 -14.15 -13.40 16.42
N PHE A 98 -13.30 -12.46 16.83
CA PHE A 98 -12.35 -11.78 15.96
C PHE A 98 -10.92 -12.02 16.43
N LEU A 99 -10.02 -12.30 15.48
CA LEU A 99 -8.58 -12.32 15.71
C LEU A 99 -7.90 -11.26 14.84
N ILE A 100 -7.13 -10.38 15.48
CA ILE A 100 -6.56 -9.19 14.83
C ILE A 100 -5.05 -9.14 15.07
N VAL A 101 -4.30 -8.77 14.03
CA VAL A 101 -2.92 -8.29 14.16
C VAL A 101 -2.88 -6.83 13.79
N TYR A 102 -2.28 -6.03 14.68
CA TYR A 102 -2.07 -4.61 14.43
C TYR A 102 -0.72 -4.36 13.76
N ARG A 103 -0.73 -3.46 12.77
CA ARG A 103 0.46 -2.87 12.13
C ARG A 103 0.31 -1.36 12.20
N ASP A 104 1.31 -0.68 12.77
CA ASP A 104 1.31 0.78 12.95
C ASP A 104 0.05 1.35 13.62
N GLY A 105 -0.48 0.60 14.60
CA GLY A 105 -1.69 0.96 15.34
C GLY A 105 -3.00 0.75 14.56
N ARG A 106 -2.95 0.17 13.36
CA ARG A 106 -4.10 -0.16 12.51
C ARG A 106 -4.27 -1.65 12.33
N ILE A 107 -5.49 -2.11 12.05
CA ILE A 107 -5.76 -3.51 11.73
C ILE A 107 -5.08 -3.83 10.40
N GLY A 108 -4.04 -4.66 10.41
CA GLY A 108 -3.36 -5.15 9.21
C GLY A 108 -3.66 -6.62 8.90
N HIS A 109 -4.29 -7.32 9.84
CA HIS A 109 -4.78 -8.69 9.68
C HIS A 109 -6.08 -8.80 10.45
N PHE A 110 -7.09 -9.41 9.83
CA PHE A 110 -8.40 -9.58 10.42
C PHE A 110 -8.91 -10.99 10.14
N GLU A 111 -9.32 -11.72 11.17
CA GLU A 111 -10.03 -12.99 11.03
C GLU A 111 -11.37 -12.93 11.74
N ARG A 112 -12.40 -13.46 11.10
CA ARG A 112 -13.69 -13.77 11.73
C ARG A 112 -13.82 -15.28 11.85
N LEU A 113 -13.95 -15.76 13.08
CA LEU A 113 -14.30 -17.15 13.36
C LEU A 113 -15.82 -17.30 13.41
N TYR A 114 -16.34 -18.43 12.93
CA TYR A 114 -17.77 -18.75 13.02
C TYR A 114 -18.02 -19.85 14.04
N ASP A 115 -19.07 -19.68 14.84
CA ASP A 115 -19.63 -20.69 15.74
C ASP A 115 -20.76 -21.51 15.08
N GLN A 116 -21.23 -21.07 13.91
CA GLN A 116 -22.29 -21.66 13.12
C GLN A 116 -21.87 -21.86 11.64
N ASP A 117 -22.58 -22.72 10.92
CA ASP A 117 -22.33 -22.97 9.50
C ASP A 117 -22.67 -21.72 8.66
N PHE A 118 -21.70 -21.23 7.87
CA PHE A 118 -21.90 -20.17 6.89
C PHE A 118 -21.79 -20.70 5.46
N SER A 119 -22.66 -20.23 4.56
CA SER A 119 -22.43 -20.43 3.12
C SER A 119 -21.35 -19.46 2.62
N LEU A 120 -20.67 -19.80 1.52
CA LEU A 120 -19.69 -18.89 0.90
C LEU A 120 -20.29 -17.52 0.56
N ASN A 121 -21.53 -17.48 0.07
CA ASN A 121 -22.18 -16.21 -0.29
C ASN A 121 -22.48 -15.35 0.94
N ASP A 122 -22.89 -15.96 2.05
CA ASP A 122 -23.12 -15.24 3.30
C ASP A 122 -21.81 -14.76 3.91
N ALA A 123 -20.75 -15.58 3.85
CA ALA A 123 -19.41 -15.20 4.29
C ALA A 123 -18.87 -14.01 3.47
N ARG A 124 -19.05 -14.02 2.14
CA ARG A 124 -18.73 -12.88 1.27
C ARG A 124 -19.50 -11.63 1.64
N ALA A 125 -20.82 -11.72 1.82
CA ALA A 125 -21.64 -10.57 2.20
C ALA A 125 -21.22 -10.00 3.56
N LEU A 126 -20.81 -10.85 4.50
CA LEU A 126 -20.32 -10.43 5.81
C LEU A 126 -18.93 -9.79 5.71
N SER A 127 -18.00 -10.37 4.94
CA SER A 127 -16.64 -9.83 4.83
C SER A 127 -16.61 -8.43 4.21
N GLN A 128 -17.57 -8.09 3.34
CA GLN A 128 -17.71 -6.73 2.78
C GLN A 128 -17.90 -5.64 3.86
N GLN A 129 -18.31 -6.00 5.08
CA GLN A 129 -18.46 -5.04 6.19
C GLN A 129 -17.12 -4.65 6.83
N TYR A 130 -16.06 -5.40 6.53
CA TYR A 130 -14.73 -5.28 7.16
C TYR A 130 -13.61 -4.98 6.16
N ILE A 131 -13.95 -4.72 4.89
CA ILE A 131 -13.01 -4.23 3.89
C ILE A 131 -13.25 -2.74 3.63
N PRO A 132 -12.24 -2.00 3.13
CA PRO A 132 -12.40 -0.60 2.75
C PRO A 132 -13.54 -0.36 1.75
N THR A 133 -14.23 0.77 1.87
CA THR A 133 -15.37 1.12 1.00
C THR A 133 -14.97 1.43 -0.44
N ASP A 134 -13.70 1.77 -0.67
CA ASP A 134 -13.12 2.00 -2.00
C ASP A 134 -12.57 0.72 -2.65
N SER A 135 -12.79 -0.45 -2.03
CA SER A 135 -12.26 -1.71 -2.54
C SER A 135 -12.84 -2.09 -3.90
N GLU A 136 -11.97 -2.37 -4.85
CA GLU A 136 -12.29 -2.91 -6.17
C GLU A 136 -11.96 -4.41 -6.21
N PHE A 137 -12.95 -5.24 -6.53
CA PHE A 137 -12.74 -6.67 -6.74
C PHE A 137 -11.97 -6.91 -8.05
N LEU A 138 -10.90 -7.72 -7.98
CA LEU A 138 -10.06 -8.05 -9.12
C LEU A 138 -10.36 -9.46 -9.63
N GLU A 139 -10.25 -10.47 -8.77
CA GLU A 139 -10.48 -11.86 -9.17
C GLU A 139 -10.77 -12.80 -7.99
N THR A 140 -11.30 -13.98 -8.30
CA THR A 140 -11.39 -15.11 -7.37
C THR A 140 -10.49 -16.23 -7.87
N TYR A 141 -9.68 -16.81 -7.00
CA TYR A 141 -8.87 -17.98 -7.30
C TYR A 141 -8.78 -18.96 -6.12
N SER A 142 -8.24 -20.15 -6.38
CA SER A 142 -7.85 -21.11 -5.34
C SER A 142 -6.38 -21.48 -5.53
N PRO A 143 -5.54 -21.41 -4.47
CA PRO A 143 -4.14 -21.77 -4.56
C PRO A 143 -3.95 -23.24 -5.02
N PRO A 144 -2.94 -23.54 -5.85
CA PRO A 144 -2.64 -24.91 -6.24
C PRO A 144 -2.38 -25.81 -5.03
N GLY A 145 -3.15 -26.90 -4.93
CA GLY A 145 -3.05 -27.86 -3.83
C GLY A 145 -3.96 -27.57 -2.63
N PHE A 146 -4.69 -26.45 -2.65
CA PHE A 146 -5.63 -26.04 -1.59
C PHE A 146 -6.99 -25.61 -2.19
N PRO A 147 -7.73 -26.52 -2.85
CA PRO A 147 -9.02 -26.20 -3.45
C PRO A 147 -10.10 -25.72 -2.46
N GLU A 148 -9.94 -26.03 -1.16
CA GLU A 148 -10.78 -25.57 -0.05
C GLU A 148 -10.57 -24.09 0.31
N LEU A 149 -9.46 -23.49 -0.15
CA LEU A 149 -9.19 -22.07 0.03
C LEU A 149 -9.73 -21.33 -1.19
N ILE A 150 -10.75 -20.51 -0.93
CA ILE A 150 -11.30 -19.60 -1.92
C ILE A 150 -10.76 -18.22 -1.58
N VAL A 151 -10.05 -17.60 -2.51
CA VAL A 151 -9.40 -16.31 -2.32
C VAL A 151 -10.04 -15.30 -3.26
N ASP A 152 -10.58 -14.23 -2.69
CA ASP A 152 -11.02 -13.05 -3.44
C ASP A 152 -9.95 -11.96 -3.30
N LEU A 153 -9.39 -11.52 -4.42
CA LEU A 153 -8.38 -10.46 -4.51
C LEU A 153 -9.06 -9.11 -4.74
N TYR A 154 -8.65 -8.11 -3.98
CA TYR A 154 -9.15 -6.74 -4.06
C TYR A 154 -8.00 -5.74 -4.17
N LYS A 155 -8.33 -4.50 -4.52
CA LYS A 155 -7.44 -3.33 -4.46
C LYS A 155 -8.14 -2.15 -3.80
N SER A 156 -7.43 -1.40 -2.96
CA SER A 156 -7.91 -0.19 -2.29
C SER A 156 -6.82 0.87 -2.29
N GLN A 157 -7.15 2.08 -2.77
CA GLN A 157 -6.25 3.24 -2.71
C GLN A 157 -6.06 3.69 -1.26
N LEU A 158 -7.12 3.59 -0.46
CA LEU A 158 -7.06 3.89 0.96
C LEU A 158 -6.00 3.04 1.68
N LEU A 159 -5.94 1.73 1.41
CA LEU A 159 -4.91 0.88 2.03
C LEU A 159 -3.51 1.19 1.51
N GLU A 160 -3.38 1.50 0.21
CA GLU A 160 -2.11 1.96 -0.39
C GLU A 160 -1.57 3.21 0.32
N ASP A 161 -2.45 4.15 0.66
CA ASP A 161 -2.05 5.38 1.36
C ASP A 161 -1.75 5.15 2.86
N LEU A 162 -2.30 4.09 3.46
CA LEU A 162 -2.21 3.80 4.89
C LEU A 162 -1.02 2.91 5.28
N PHE A 163 -0.57 2.02 4.38
CA PHE A 163 0.45 1.04 4.66
C PHE A 163 1.66 1.20 3.72
N GLU A 164 2.86 0.94 4.23
CA GLU A 164 4.07 0.93 3.40
C GLU A 164 4.05 -0.25 2.39
N ASP A 165 4.80 -0.13 1.29
CA ASP A 165 4.82 -1.13 0.21
C ASP A 165 5.15 -2.56 0.68
N ASP A 166 5.96 -2.70 1.75
CA ASP A 166 6.34 -4.01 2.31
C ASP A 166 5.23 -4.68 3.12
N ALA A 167 4.11 -3.99 3.32
CA ALA A 167 2.94 -4.52 3.98
C ALA A 167 2.21 -5.58 3.14
N PHE A 168 2.32 -5.49 1.81
CA PHE A 168 1.57 -6.25 0.83
C PHE A 168 2.41 -7.43 0.31
N ILE A 169 2.39 -8.54 1.04
CA ILE A 169 3.22 -9.72 0.73
C ILE A 169 2.76 -10.32 -0.60
N GLU A 170 3.67 -10.36 -1.58
CA GLU A 170 3.43 -10.93 -2.93
C GLU A 170 2.33 -10.20 -3.75
N GLY A 171 1.84 -9.04 -3.30
CA GLY A 171 0.87 -8.20 -3.99
C GLY A 171 1.45 -6.85 -4.46
N GLU A 172 0.66 -6.11 -5.25
CA GLU A 172 0.94 -4.69 -5.49
C GLU A 172 0.48 -3.82 -4.31
N PRO A 173 1.04 -2.61 -4.12
CA PRO A 173 0.53 -1.68 -3.12
C PRO A 173 -0.99 -1.49 -3.19
N GLY A 174 -1.65 -1.55 -2.04
CA GLY A 174 -3.10 -1.48 -1.89
C GLY A 174 -3.86 -2.76 -2.23
N GLN A 175 -3.19 -3.83 -2.70
CA GLN A 175 -3.86 -5.12 -2.91
C GLN A 175 -3.96 -5.89 -1.60
N PHE A 176 -5.11 -6.49 -1.37
CA PHE A 176 -5.37 -7.34 -0.21
C PHE A 176 -6.28 -8.48 -0.63
N ILE A 177 -6.30 -9.55 0.16
CA ILE A 177 -7.09 -10.74 -0.12
C ILE A 177 -8.08 -11.02 0.99
N VAL A 178 -9.22 -11.61 0.61
CA VAL A 178 -10.13 -12.28 1.54
C VAL A 178 -10.06 -13.78 1.28
N ILE A 179 -9.63 -14.54 2.28
CA ILE A 179 -9.51 -16.00 2.22
C ILE A 179 -10.71 -16.60 2.95
N TYR A 180 -11.44 -17.49 2.29
CA TYR A 180 -12.52 -18.29 2.88
C TYR A 180 -12.04 -19.73 3.00
N PHE A 181 -12.18 -20.31 4.20
CA PHE A 181 -11.89 -21.72 4.45
C PHE A 181 -13.17 -22.54 4.32
N GLU A 182 -13.40 -23.11 3.14
CA GLU A 182 -14.62 -23.81 2.76
C GLU A 182 -14.44 -25.34 2.77
N TYR A 183 -15.23 -26.03 3.58
CA TYR A 183 -15.28 -27.49 3.64
C TYR A 183 -16.73 -27.96 3.47
N ASP A 184 -16.96 -28.83 2.48
CA ASP A 184 -18.28 -29.42 2.20
C ASP A 184 -19.43 -28.39 2.07
N GLY A 185 -19.15 -27.23 1.48
CA GLY A 185 -20.09 -26.13 1.27
C GLY A 185 -20.22 -25.15 2.44
N VAL A 186 -19.44 -25.35 3.51
CA VAL A 186 -19.49 -24.56 4.73
C VAL A 186 -18.19 -23.79 4.93
N VAL A 187 -18.30 -22.48 5.12
CA VAL A 187 -17.18 -21.62 5.50
C VAL A 187 -17.08 -21.60 7.02
N SER A 188 -15.90 -21.94 7.54
CA SER A 188 -15.62 -21.97 8.99
C SER A 188 -15.01 -20.66 9.53
N MET A 189 -14.35 -19.90 8.65
CA MET A 189 -13.79 -18.58 8.94
C MET A 189 -13.52 -17.85 7.63
N PHE A 190 -13.34 -16.52 7.72
CA PHE A 190 -12.59 -15.79 6.71
C PHE A 190 -11.48 -14.96 7.33
N THR A 191 -10.46 -14.72 6.51
CA THR A 191 -9.29 -13.90 6.84
C THR A 191 -9.17 -12.77 5.81
N ILE A 192 -8.87 -11.56 6.25
CA ILE A 192 -8.57 -10.39 5.42
C ILE A 192 -7.15 -9.93 5.74
N ILE A 193 -6.27 -9.90 4.73
CA ILE A 193 -4.85 -9.52 4.84
C ILE A 193 -4.37 -8.77 3.61
#